data_AF-A0A959H8N9-F1
#
_entry.id   AF-A0A959H8N9-F1
#
_cell.length_a   1.000
_cell.length_b   1.000
_cell.length_c   1.000
_cell.angle_alpha   90.00
_cell.angle_beta   90.00
_cell.angle_gamma   90.00
#
_symmetry.space_group_name_H-M   'P 1'
#
loop_
_entity.id
_entity.type
_entity.pdbx_description
1 polymer ?
#
loop_
_entity_poly.entity_id
_entity_poly.type
_entity_poly.pdbx_seq_one_letter_code
_entity_poly.pdbx_strand_id
1 'polypeptide(L)'
;MRMKLQKFTEFANTLLPHETAYLLSTQQFEDDIKLGILKLIDYNCNNIRQFTPYDQSIDKRKYSNLKNWITERLESIDVDVRFDWMSHLEQQVMTDSIEPQEEKQLLKAIREYGRLDFYFTKFYELVEVYRHYLLIRMRYAHHKVADDFLKTYRKKYEECKATGERIHEATLDIVNQYSKNSAQSIHWENWLTEVFYNEELDGLNRYLALVRLTFVYFNYRQFEKLREKYNYIDQLFKNGQYYSRRILLNYYANRVMLHTKFQEYDKAEYYGYLSIREKNSDYIHYVNNLSAVLLRQKKYQEALQLMRSAYPEMKNTPSFHNRIGFVAFYLKCLNYNQQFKNAENYAESFLQAYKKEIFEYRWHIFFSSYLEAILRQEKYSKVLKTVRKYQLLEREKQYQKNANYLPTILWYNAVAQYKEMLIQKDEVSALIQDSIGQLYRAEAKQHQLKDLLEELRPFIPGVVNRLQDKMLAT
;
A
#
# COMPACT_ATOMS: atom_id res chain seq x y z
N MET A 1 -20.03 -26.12 -19.82
CA MET A 1 -19.14 -27.21 -19.34
C MET A 1 -18.35 -26.68 -18.15
N ARG A 2 -18.53 -27.18 -16.92
CA ARG A 2 -17.74 -26.70 -15.76
C ARG A 2 -16.29 -27.17 -15.93
N MET A 3 -15.32 -26.25 -15.91
CA MET A 3 -13.91 -26.62 -15.91
C MET A 3 -13.60 -27.44 -14.65
N LYS A 4 -12.98 -28.63 -14.81
CA LYS A 4 -12.51 -29.42 -13.66
C LYS A 4 -11.54 -28.57 -12.84
N LEU A 5 -11.61 -28.69 -11.51
CA LEU A 5 -10.77 -27.98 -10.53
C LEU A 5 -10.88 -26.45 -10.49
N GLN A 6 -11.82 -25.82 -11.21
CA GLN A 6 -11.97 -24.35 -11.23
C GLN A 6 -11.98 -23.71 -9.84
N LYS A 7 -12.80 -24.20 -8.90
CA LYS A 7 -12.87 -23.66 -7.52
C LYS A 7 -11.57 -23.78 -6.74
N PHE A 8 -10.78 -24.82 -7.01
CA PHE A 8 -9.48 -25.01 -6.38
C PHE A 8 -8.46 -24.04 -6.98
N THR A 9 -8.44 -23.89 -8.31
CA THR A 9 -7.59 -22.92 -8.99
C THR A 9 -7.90 -21.49 -8.55
N GLU A 10 -9.18 -21.11 -8.45
CA GLU A 10 -9.61 -19.80 -7.95
C GLU A 10 -9.10 -19.58 -6.52
N PHE A 11 -9.25 -20.57 -5.63
CA PHE A 11 -8.72 -20.51 -4.27
C PHE A 11 -7.19 -20.39 -4.23
N ALA A 12 -6.47 -21.24 -4.98
CA ALA A 12 -5.01 -21.22 -4.96
C ALA A 12 -4.45 -19.90 -5.51
N ASN A 13 -5.14 -19.27 -6.45
CA ASN A 13 -4.75 -17.97 -7.00
C ASN A 13 -4.92 -16.81 -6.00
N THR A 14 -5.67 -16.97 -4.91
CA THR A 14 -5.77 -15.94 -3.86
C THR A 14 -4.64 -16.04 -2.83
N LEU A 15 -3.97 -17.19 -2.72
CA LEU A 15 -2.88 -17.40 -1.76
C LEU A 15 -1.69 -16.50 -2.06
N LEU A 16 -0.90 -16.15 -1.06
CA LEU A 16 0.26 -15.26 -1.16
C LEU A 16 1.58 -16.04 -1.00
N PRO A 17 2.71 -15.59 -1.61
CA PRO A 17 4.00 -16.29 -1.52
C PRO A 17 4.48 -16.58 -0.09
N HIS A 18 4.23 -15.66 0.85
CA HIS A 18 4.60 -15.86 2.25
C HIS A 18 3.71 -16.90 2.94
N GLU A 19 2.43 -16.98 2.57
CA GLU A 19 1.50 -18.00 3.06
C GLU A 19 1.98 -19.38 2.60
N THR A 20 2.34 -19.54 1.32
CA THR A 20 2.81 -20.82 0.78
C THR A 20 4.17 -21.23 1.32
N ALA A 21 5.07 -20.27 1.56
CA ALA A 21 6.36 -20.53 2.19
C ALA A 21 6.19 -21.06 3.62
N TYR A 22 5.30 -20.46 4.42
CA TYR A 22 4.96 -20.95 5.75
C TYR A 22 4.31 -22.34 5.72
N LEU A 23 3.40 -22.58 4.79
CA LEU A 23 2.74 -23.88 4.65
C LEU A 23 3.74 -24.98 4.28
N LEU A 24 4.70 -24.69 3.39
CA LEU A 24 5.77 -25.62 3.03
C LEU A 24 6.75 -25.90 4.19
N SER A 25 7.00 -24.91 5.07
CA SER A 25 7.91 -25.09 6.20
C SER A 25 7.28 -25.85 7.38
N THR A 26 5.95 -25.87 7.47
CA THR A 26 5.20 -26.50 8.57
C THR A 26 4.49 -27.79 8.22
N GLN A 27 4.36 -28.11 6.93
CA GLN A 27 3.73 -29.36 6.48
C GLN A 27 4.50 -30.59 6.96
N GLN A 28 3.75 -31.66 7.25
CA GLN A 28 4.25 -32.99 7.61
C GLN A 28 3.49 -34.06 6.81
N PHE A 29 3.36 -33.86 5.50
CA PHE A 29 2.60 -34.78 4.66
C PHE A 29 3.39 -36.06 4.37
N GLU A 30 2.80 -37.21 4.68
CA GLU A 30 3.27 -38.51 4.18
C GLU A 30 2.82 -38.78 2.73
N ASP A 31 1.81 -38.04 2.24
CA ASP A 31 1.27 -38.17 0.88
C ASP A 31 2.03 -37.26 -0.08
N ASP A 32 2.97 -37.85 -0.84
CA ASP A 32 3.77 -37.16 -1.85
C ASP A 32 2.93 -36.38 -2.88
N ILE A 33 1.71 -36.85 -3.17
CA ILE A 33 0.81 -36.16 -4.11
C ILE A 33 0.34 -34.83 -3.50
N LYS A 34 -0.01 -34.79 -2.21
CA LYS A 34 -0.41 -33.53 -1.54
C LYS A 34 0.76 -32.56 -1.47
N LEU A 35 1.96 -33.05 -1.18
CA LEU A 35 3.17 -32.24 -1.19
C LEU A 35 3.48 -31.69 -2.60
N GLY A 36 3.33 -32.52 -3.63
CA GLY A 36 3.47 -32.11 -5.03
C GLY A 36 2.49 -31.00 -5.41
N ILE A 37 1.22 -31.11 -5.02
CA ILE A 37 0.23 -30.05 -5.23
C ILE A 37 0.62 -28.78 -4.48
N LEU A 38 1.02 -28.86 -3.20
CA LEU A 38 1.42 -27.68 -2.41
C LEU A 38 2.66 -26.97 -3.02
N LYS A 39 3.66 -27.72 -3.48
CA LYS A 39 4.83 -27.16 -4.20
C LYS A 39 4.42 -26.46 -5.49
N LEU A 40 3.44 -27.01 -6.22
CA LEU A 40 2.91 -26.38 -7.42
C LEU A 40 2.12 -25.09 -7.11
N ILE A 41 1.36 -25.07 -6.01
CA ILE A 41 0.72 -23.85 -5.51
C ILE A 41 1.78 -22.78 -5.22
N ASP A 42 2.83 -23.13 -4.48
CA ASP A 42 3.92 -22.21 -4.15
C ASP A 42 4.62 -21.68 -5.41
N TYR A 43 4.94 -22.57 -6.36
CA TYR A 43 5.49 -22.18 -7.66
C TYR A 43 4.59 -21.16 -8.36
N ASN A 44 3.29 -21.43 -8.47
CA ASN A 44 2.33 -20.53 -9.11
C ASN A 44 2.18 -19.20 -8.36
N CYS A 45 2.28 -19.20 -7.02
CA CYS A 45 2.22 -17.99 -6.21
C CYS A 45 3.42 -17.08 -6.43
N ASN A 46 4.61 -17.67 -6.58
CA ASN A 46 5.86 -16.96 -6.85
C ASN A 46 6.01 -16.54 -8.32
N ASN A 47 5.42 -17.28 -9.27
CA ASN A 47 5.52 -17.03 -10.70
C ASN A 47 4.21 -16.49 -11.28
N ILE A 48 3.83 -15.27 -10.86
CA ILE A 48 2.52 -14.66 -11.16
C ILE A 48 2.21 -14.50 -12.66
N ARG A 49 3.25 -14.53 -13.52
CA ARG A 49 3.13 -14.43 -14.98
C ARG A 49 3.11 -15.79 -15.68
N GLN A 50 3.45 -16.88 -15.00
CA GLN A 50 3.63 -18.22 -15.56
C GLN A 50 2.84 -19.24 -14.75
N PHE A 51 1.53 -19.31 -15.02
CA PHE A 51 0.65 -20.27 -14.36
C PHE A 51 0.85 -21.68 -14.95
N THR A 52 1.12 -22.65 -14.07
CA THR A 52 1.16 -24.07 -14.41
C THR A 52 -0.13 -24.76 -13.97
N PRO A 53 -0.90 -25.38 -14.90
CA PRO A 53 -2.16 -26.03 -14.58
C PRO A 53 -2.03 -27.20 -13.60
N TYR A 54 -3.05 -27.37 -12.76
CA TYR A 54 -3.17 -28.52 -11.86
C TYR A 54 -3.57 -29.80 -12.61
N ASP A 55 -3.02 -30.94 -12.18
CA ASP A 55 -3.28 -32.25 -12.79
C ASP A 55 -4.73 -32.71 -12.53
N GLN A 56 -5.50 -32.85 -13.61
CA GLN A 56 -6.90 -33.24 -13.58
C GLN A 56 -7.12 -34.75 -13.38
N SER A 57 -6.06 -35.56 -13.43
CA SER A 57 -6.10 -37.00 -13.17
C SER A 57 -6.10 -37.33 -11.67
N ILE A 58 -5.59 -36.43 -10.83
CA ILE A 58 -5.58 -36.60 -9.37
C ILE A 58 -7.00 -36.51 -8.81
N ASP A 59 -7.32 -37.38 -7.83
CA ASP A 59 -8.60 -37.37 -7.12
C ASP A 59 -8.90 -35.98 -6.54
N LYS A 60 -10.06 -35.42 -6.91
CA LYS A 60 -10.60 -34.15 -6.42
C LYS A 60 -10.64 -34.07 -4.89
N ARG A 61 -10.80 -35.19 -4.18
CA ARG A 61 -10.77 -35.24 -2.71
C ARG A 61 -9.42 -34.76 -2.15
N LYS A 62 -8.31 -35.04 -2.83
CA LYS A 62 -6.97 -34.56 -2.39
C LYS A 62 -6.89 -33.03 -2.45
N TYR A 63 -7.37 -32.42 -3.53
CA TYR A 63 -7.45 -30.97 -3.67
C TYR A 63 -8.35 -30.33 -2.60
N SER A 64 -9.51 -30.94 -2.32
CA SER A 64 -10.43 -30.43 -1.28
C SER A 64 -9.83 -30.52 0.11
N ASN A 65 -9.21 -31.65 0.44
CA ASN A 65 -8.57 -31.86 1.75
C ASN A 65 -7.38 -30.92 1.94
N LEU A 66 -6.56 -30.73 0.90
CA LEU A 66 -5.46 -29.79 0.94
C LEU A 66 -5.95 -28.35 1.11
N LYS A 67 -7.01 -27.96 0.39
CA LYS A 67 -7.64 -26.64 0.56
C LYS A 67 -8.05 -26.40 2.01
N ASN A 68 -8.78 -27.34 2.63
CA ASN A 68 -9.23 -27.20 4.02
C ASN A 68 -8.05 -27.11 4.98
N TRP A 69 -7.04 -27.97 4.81
CA TRP A 69 -5.82 -27.92 5.62
C TRP A 69 -5.09 -26.58 5.50
N ILE A 70 -4.99 -26.01 4.28
CA ILE A 70 -4.39 -24.69 4.07
C ILE A 70 -5.18 -23.61 4.83
N THR A 71 -6.51 -23.60 4.68
CA THR A 71 -7.37 -22.62 5.36
C THR A 71 -7.21 -22.70 6.88
N GLU A 72 -7.37 -23.89 7.46
CA GLU A 72 -7.24 -24.10 8.90
C GLU A 72 -5.85 -23.71 9.41
N ARG A 73 -4.79 -24.03 8.66
CA ARG A 73 -3.41 -23.74 9.04
C ARG A 73 -3.11 -22.25 9.03
N LEU A 74 -3.60 -21.51 8.03
CA LEU A 74 -3.42 -20.06 7.96
C LEU A 74 -4.29 -19.34 9.01
N GLU A 75 -5.54 -19.75 9.21
CA GLU A 75 -6.41 -19.17 10.25
C GLU A 75 -5.81 -19.36 11.66
N SER A 76 -5.14 -20.49 11.92
CA SER A 76 -4.51 -20.76 13.22
C SER A 76 -3.38 -19.80 13.61
N ILE A 77 -2.78 -19.11 12.64
CA ILE A 77 -1.71 -18.12 12.86
C ILE A 77 -2.14 -16.69 12.52
N ASP A 78 -3.37 -16.49 12.04
CA ASP A 78 -3.85 -15.18 11.63
C ASP A 78 -4.13 -14.30 12.85
N VAL A 79 -3.37 -13.22 12.98
CA VAL A 79 -3.50 -12.31 14.13
C VAL A 79 -4.86 -11.61 14.13
N ASP A 80 -5.46 -11.35 12.97
CA ASP A 80 -6.76 -10.68 12.89
C ASP A 80 -7.89 -11.66 13.29
N VAL A 81 -7.81 -12.95 12.94
CA VAL A 81 -8.73 -13.99 13.45
C VAL A 81 -8.65 -14.11 14.98
N ARG A 82 -7.42 -14.08 15.52
CA ARG A 82 -7.20 -14.08 16.97
C ARG A 82 -7.78 -12.84 17.65
N PHE A 83 -7.65 -11.67 17.02
CA PHE A 83 -8.22 -10.42 17.53
C PHE A 83 -9.75 -10.46 17.58
N ASP A 84 -10.39 -10.97 16.53
CA ASP A 84 -11.84 -11.11 16.46
C ASP A 84 -12.36 -12.06 17.55
N TRP A 85 -11.68 -13.20 17.76
CA TRP A 85 -11.99 -14.14 18.84
C TRP A 85 -11.91 -13.47 20.23
N MET A 86 -10.84 -12.72 20.51
CA MET A 86 -10.70 -12.01 21.80
C MET A 86 -11.78 -10.97 22.01
N SER A 87 -12.11 -10.21 20.96
CA SER A 87 -13.11 -9.15 21.02
C SER A 87 -14.51 -9.72 21.25
N HIS A 88 -14.82 -10.86 20.61
CA HIS A 88 -16.09 -11.57 20.81
C HIS A 88 -16.22 -12.09 22.24
N LEU A 89 -15.17 -12.75 22.76
CA LEU A 89 -15.17 -13.24 24.14
C LEU A 89 -15.31 -12.11 25.16
N GLU A 90 -14.61 -11.00 24.97
CA GLU A 90 -14.72 -9.85 25.88
C GLU A 90 -16.15 -9.35 25.95
N GLN A 91 -16.80 -9.17 24.79
CA GLN A 91 -18.20 -8.81 24.72
C GLN A 91 -19.07 -9.79 25.50
N GLN A 92 -18.90 -11.10 25.27
CA GLN A 92 -19.68 -12.13 25.95
C GLN A 92 -19.46 -12.17 27.46
N VAL A 93 -18.23 -11.95 27.93
CA VAL A 93 -17.93 -11.85 29.36
C VAL A 93 -18.59 -10.62 29.97
N MET A 94 -18.51 -9.47 29.29
CA MET A 94 -19.12 -8.22 29.77
C MET A 94 -20.66 -8.27 29.80
N THR A 95 -21.27 -9.00 28.87
CA THR A 95 -22.74 -9.18 28.81
C THR A 95 -23.23 -10.44 29.52
N ASP A 96 -22.36 -11.13 30.25
CA ASP A 96 -22.65 -12.37 30.96
C ASP A 96 -23.23 -13.49 30.07
N SER A 97 -22.90 -13.50 28.78
CA SER A 97 -23.39 -14.46 27.78
C SER A 97 -22.36 -15.48 27.33
N ILE A 98 -21.20 -15.56 28.00
CA ILE A 98 -20.15 -16.53 27.69
C ILE A 98 -20.60 -17.96 28.01
N GLU A 99 -20.39 -18.89 27.07
CA GLU A 99 -20.76 -20.29 27.19
C GLU A 99 -19.64 -21.14 27.84
N PRO A 100 -19.97 -22.32 28.42
CA PRO A 100 -18.96 -23.18 29.05
C PRO A 100 -17.83 -23.65 28.12
N GLN A 101 -18.10 -23.82 26.82
CA GLN A 101 -17.08 -24.24 25.85
C GLN A 101 -16.09 -23.11 25.57
N GLU A 102 -16.59 -21.88 25.43
CA GLU A 102 -15.80 -20.66 25.24
C GLU A 102 -14.94 -20.37 26.46
N GLU A 103 -15.50 -20.52 27.66
CA GLU A 103 -14.78 -20.39 28.92
C GLU A 103 -13.61 -21.39 29.01
N LYS A 104 -13.85 -22.65 28.62
CA LYS A 104 -12.81 -23.69 28.57
C LYS A 104 -11.69 -23.32 27.59
N GLN A 105 -12.03 -22.74 26.44
CA GLN A 105 -11.04 -22.28 25.46
C GLN A 105 -10.22 -21.11 25.99
N LEU A 106 -10.86 -20.11 26.60
CA LEU A 106 -10.17 -18.96 27.21
C LEU A 106 -9.22 -19.41 28.33
N LEU A 107 -9.67 -20.27 29.25
CA LEU A 107 -8.83 -20.81 30.31
C LEU A 107 -7.64 -21.61 29.78
N LYS A 108 -7.84 -22.38 28.71
CA LYS A 108 -6.75 -23.08 28.02
C LYS A 108 -5.74 -22.08 27.47
N ALA A 109 -6.20 -21.05 26.77
CA ALA A 109 -5.34 -20.00 26.22
C ALA A 109 -4.54 -19.27 27.30
N ILE A 110 -5.13 -18.99 28.47
CA ILE A 110 -4.43 -18.37 29.62
C ILE A 110 -3.32 -19.30 30.16
N ARG A 111 -3.61 -20.60 30.31
CA ARG A 111 -2.66 -21.57 30.86
C ARG A 111 -1.48 -21.85 29.92
N GLU A 112 -1.74 -21.87 28.62
CA GLU A 112 -0.74 -22.16 27.59
C GLU A 112 0.02 -20.89 27.15
N TYR A 113 -0.25 -19.73 27.75
CA TYR A 113 0.36 -18.47 27.36
C TYR A 113 1.83 -18.38 27.81
N GLY A 114 2.75 -18.57 26.86
CA GLY A 114 4.20 -18.57 27.13
C GLY A 114 5.00 -17.47 26.43
N ARG A 115 4.45 -16.79 25.43
CA ARG A 115 5.14 -15.71 24.68
C ARG A 115 4.17 -14.59 24.37
N LEU A 116 4.68 -13.35 24.39
CA LEU A 116 3.97 -12.17 23.91
C LEU A 116 3.57 -12.36 22.45
N ASP A 117 2.26 -12.47 22.22
CA ASP A 117 1.65 -12.55 20.90
C ASP A 117 1.50 -11.15 20.29
N PHE A 118 0.91 -11.07 19.09
CA PHE A 118 0.77 -9.81 18.38
C PHE A 118 -0.11 -8.80 19.14
N TYR A 119 -1.20 -9.27 19.74
CA TYR A 119 -2.22 -8.45 20.40
C TYR A 119 -2.23 -8.67 21.93
N PHE A 120 -1.06 -8.82 22.54
CA PHE A 120 -0.92 -9.12 23.98
C PHE A 120 -1.69 -8.15 24.88
N THR A 121 -1.59 -6.85 24.61
CA THR A 121 -2.27 -5.82 25.41
C THR A 121 -3.79 -6.08 25.46
N LYS A 122 -4.39 -6.47 24.33
CA LYS A 122 -5.81 -6.82 24.24
C LYS A 122 -6.14 -8.13 24.97
N PHE A 123 -5.28 -9.14 24.86
CA PHE A 123 -5.48 -10.40 25.57
C PHE A 123 -5.43 -10.18 27.09
N TYR A 124 -4.49 -9.38 27.58
CA TYR A 124 -4.38 -9.04 28.99
C TYR A 124 -5.65 -8.37 29.53
N GLU A 125 -6.19 -7.39 28.79
CA GLU A 125 -7.43 -6.68 29.14
C GLU A 125 -8.65 -7.63 29.17
N LEU A 126 -8.76 -8.56 28.21
CA LEU A 126 -9.79 -9.61 28.24
C LEU A 126 -9.69 -10.45 29.52
N VAL A 127 -8.49 -10.87 29.92
CA VAL A 127 -8.30 -11.67 31.14
C VAL A 127 -8.63 -10.86 32.39
N GLU A 128 -8.38 -9.55 32.39
CA GLU A 128 -8.77 -8.67 33.50
C GLU A 128 -10.29 -8.62 33.68
N VAL A 129 -11.04 -8.38 32.60
CA VAL A 129 -12.51 -8.40 32.62
C VAL A 129 -13.03 -9.78 33.04
N TYR A 130 -12.45 -10.85 32.51
CA TYR A 130 -12.82 -12.22 32.88
C TYR A 130 -12.53 -12.55 34.35
N ARG A 131 -11.44 -12.07 34.94
CA ARG A 131 -11.17 -12.22 36.37
C ARG A 131 -12.29 -11.60 37.20
N HIS A 132 -12.78 -10.41 36.83
CA HIS A 132 -13.90 -9.76 37.53
C HIS A 132 -15.19 -10.58 37.44
N TYR A 133 -15.51 -11.07 36.23
CA TYR A 133 -16.65 -11.96 36.00
C TYR A 133 -16.61 -13.21 36.90
N LEU A 134 -15.43 -13.82 37.06
CA LEU A 134 -15.23 -15.01 37.88
C LEU A 134 -15.38 -14.74 39.38
N LEU A 135 -14.88 -13.60 39.86
CA LEU A 135 -14.88 -13.26 41.28
C LEU A 135 -16.30 -13.05 41.81
N ILE A 136 -17.12 -12.28 41.09
CA ILE A 136 -18.53 -12.02 41.46
C ILE A 136 -19.33 -13.32 41.55
N ARG A 137 -18.95 -14.31 40.72
CA ARG A 137 -19.60 -15.62 40.62
C ARG A 137 -18.95 -16.71 41.51
N MET A 138 -18.04 -16.32 42.40
CA MET A 138 -17.37 -17.23 43.36
C MET A 138 -16.62 -18.40 42.70
N ARG A 139 -16.13 -18.24 41.47
CA ARG A 139 -15.43 -19.29 40.70
C ARG A 139 -13.92 -19.31 41.01
N TYR A 140 -13.57 -19.62 42.26
CA TYR A 140 -12.22 -19.43 42.81
C TYR A 140 -11.08 -20.13 42.06
N ALA A 141 -11.30 -21.38 41.60
CA ALA A 141 -10.27 -22.13 40.90
C ALA A 141 -9.88 -21.48 39.56
N HIS A 142 -10.87 -21.06 38.77
CA HIS A 142 -10.65 -20.35 37.51
C HIS A 142 -10.11 -18.93 37.78
N HIS A 143 -10.61 -18.27 38.82
CA HIS A 143 -10.14 -16.94 39.23
C HIS A 143 -8.64 -16.95 39.51
N LYS A 144 -8.14 -17.96 40.23
CA LYS A 144 -6.71 -18.08 40.52
C LYS A 144 -5.88 -18.14 39.24
N VAL A 145 -6.31 -18.90 38.23
CA VAL A 145 -5.61 -18.99 36.94
C VAL A 145 -5.52 -17.62 36.25
N ALA A 146 -6.62 -16.88 36.20
CA ALA A 146 -6.65 -15.54 35.62
C ALA A 146 -5.80 -14.54 36.42
N ASP A 147 -5.88 -14.58 37.75
CA ASP A 147 -5.15 -13.66 38.63
C ASP A 147 -3.64 -13.89 38.61
N ASP A 148 -3.19 -15.15 38.58
CA ASP A 148 -1.78 -15.51 38.46
C ASP A 148 -1.20 -15.04 37.11
N PHE A 149 -1.97 -15.17 36.03
CA PHE A 149 -1.60 -14.62 34.71
C PHE A 149 -1.41 -13.10 34.77
N LEU A 150 -2.39 -12.36 35.30
CA LEU A 150 -2.34 -10.90 35.36
C LEU A 150 -1.17 -10.41 36.22
N LYS A 151 -0.91 -11.06 37.35
CA LYS A 151 0.26 -10.75 38.20
C LYS A 151 1.57 -10.97 37.47
N THR A 152 1.69 -12.10 36.75
CA THR A 152 2.89 -12.45 36.00
C THR A 152 3.20 -11.44 34.90
N TYR A 153 2.18 -10.99 34.17
CA TYR A 153 2.35 -10.16 32.98
C TYR A 153 2.13 -8.65 33.20
N ARG A 154 1.76 -8.20 34.41
CA ARG A 154 1.45 -6.80 34.73
C ARG A 154 2.52 -5.82 34.24
N LYS A 155 3.80 -6.07 34.56
CA LYS A 155 4.89 -5.17 34.17
C LYS A 155 4.99 -5.05 32.64
N LYS A 156 4.88 -6.17 31.92
CA LYS A 156 4.92 -6.19 30.46
C LYS A 156 3.73 -5.47 29.85
N TYR A 157 2.55 -5.61 30.44
CA TYR A 157 1.35 -4.86 30.03
C TYR A 157 1.57 -3.35 30.14
N GLU A 158 2.06 -2.89 31.30
CA GLU A 158 2.36 -1.48 31.54
C GLU A 158 3.41 -0.93 30.54
N GLU A 159 4.47 -1.70 30.25
CA GLU A 159 5.48 -1.37 29.24
C GLU A 159 4.91 -1.28 27.81
N CYS A 160 4.10 -2.27 27.40
CA CYS A 160 3.49 -2.28 26.06
C CYS A 160 2.48 -1.13 25.89
N LYS A 161 1.70 -0.82 26.92
CA LYS A 161 0.74 0.29 26.90
C LYS A 161 1.44 1.64 26.78
N ALA A 162 2.45 1.89 27.61
CA ALA A 162 3.24 3.12 27.56
C ALA A 162 3.96 3.28 26.21
N THR A 163 4.45 2.17 25.64
CA THR A 163 5.05 2.18 24.29
C THR A 163 4.01 2.56 23.24
N GLY A 164 2.81 2.01 23.30
CA GLY A 164 1.71 2.33 22.38
C GLY A 164 1.30 3.80 22.43
N GLU A 165 1.23 4.39 23.63
CA GLU A 165 0.98 5.82 23.83
C GLU A 165 2.07 6.68 23.19
N ARG A 166 3.35 6.34 23.40
CA ARG A 166 4.47 7.07 22.81
C ARG A 166 4.55 6.91 21.27
N ILE A 167 4.11 5.77 20.72
CA ILE A 167 3.96 5.60 19.26
C ILE A 167 2.88 6.56 18.73
N HIS A 168 1.82 6.82 19.49
CA HIS A 168 0.79 7.77 19.10
C HIS A 168 1.34 9.19 19.00
N GLU A 169 2.14 9.63 19.97
CA GLU A 169 2.85 10.92 19.93
C GLU A 169 3.73 11.04 18.68
N ALA A 170 4.57 10.03 18.41
CA ALA A 170 5.39 9.99 17.20
C ALA A 170 4.54 10.06 15.92
N THR A 171 3.36 9.45 15.91
CA THR A 171 2.43 9.49 14.78
C THR A 171 1.95 10.92 14.50
N LEU A 172 1.56 11.66 15.54
CA LEU A 172 1.10 13.03 15.40
C LEU A 172 2.19 13.91 14.77
N ASP A 173 3.43 13.78 15.23
CA ASP A 173 4.57 14.53 14.69
C ASP A 173 4.87 14.18 13.23
N ILE A 174 4.93 12.89 12.91
CA ILE A 174 5.25 12.40 11.56
C ILE A 174 4.16 12.83 10.55
N VAL A 175 2.88 12.70 10.91
CA VAL A 175 1.76 13.09 10.06
C VAL A 175 1.65 14.61 9.92
N ASN A 176 1.93 15.37 10.99
CA ASN A 176 2.00 16.83 10.93
C ASN A 176 3.14 17.30 10.01
N GLN A 177 4.31 16.65 10.03
CA GLN A 177 5.37 16.94 9.07
C GLN A 177 4.89 16.71 7.63
N TYR A 178 4.22 15.58 7.37
CA TYR A 178 3.75 15.24 6.03
C TYR A 178 2.70 16.23 5.49
N SER A 179 1.83 16.75 6.36
CA SER A 179 0.75 17.67 5.98
C SER A 179 1.18 19.15 5.94
N LYS A 180 2.08 19.60 6.83
CA LYS A 180 2.42 21.02 7.03
C LYS A 180 3.86 21.38 6.65
N ASN A 181 4.71 20.41 6.30
CA ASN A 181 6.15 20.62 5.99
C ASN A 181 6.93 21.39 7.08
N SER A 182 6.46 21.38 8.34
CA SER A 182 6.91 22.33 9.37
C SER A 182 7.63 21.70 10.58
N ALA A 183 7.73 20.37 10.68
CA ALA A 183 8.34 19.67 11.81
C ALA A 183 9.43 18.68 11.37
N GLN A 184 10.48 18.51 12.19
CA GLN A 184 11.52 17.49 11.96
C GLN A 184 11.19 16.21 12.72
N SER A 185 10.51 15.23 12.11
CA SER A 185 10.21 13.93 12.76
C SER A 185 11.38 12.92 12.78
N ILE A 186 12.55 13.25 12.23
CA ILE A 186 13.69 12.31 12.15
C ILE A 186 14.21 11.88 13.53
N HIS A 187 14.01 12.70 14.56
CA HIS A 187 14.44 12.41 15.92
C HIS A 187 13.77 11.13 16.50
N TRP A 188 12.62 10.72 15.96
CA TRP A 188 11.95 9.47 16.33
C TRP A 188 12.63 8.22 15.80
N GLU A 189 13.57 8.34 14.85
CA GLU A 189 14.18 7.20 14.16
C GLU A 189 14.79 6.15 15.11
N ASN A 190 15.64 6.59 16.04
CA ASN A 190 16.37 5.68 16.92
C ASN A 190 15.41 4.90 17.81
N TRP A 191 14.51 5.61 18.49
CA TRP A 191 13.55 5.00 19.40
C TRP A 191 12.58 4.05 18.67
N LEU A 192 12.05 4.44 17.51
CA LEU A 192 11.18 3.55 16.72
C LEU A 192 11.95 2.31 16.22
N THR A 193 13.24 2.45 15.91
CA THR A 193 14.09 1.33 15.52
C THR A 193 14.30 0.36 16.68
N GLU A 194 14.56 0.88 17.89
CA GLU A 194 14.64 0.07 19.12
C GLU A 194 13.33 -0.70 19.35
N VAL A 195 12.18 -0.02 19.29
CA VAL A 195 10.86 -0.66 19.45
C VAL A 195 10.64 -1.76 18.41
N PHE A 196 10.98 -1.52 17.14
CA PHE A 196 10.78 -2.50 16.05
C PHE A 196 11.55 -3.81 16.28
N TYR A 197 12.82 -3.72 16.70
CA TYR A 197 13.68 -4.88 16.92
C TYR A 197 13.52 -5.51 18.31
N ASN A 198 12.79 -4.88 19.24
CA ASN A 198 12.61 -5.40 20.58
C ASN A 198 11.62 -6.58 20.61
N GLU A 199 12.13 -7.82 20.62
CA GLU A 199 11.31 -9.04 20.67
C GLU A 199 10.61 -9.27 22.03
N GLU A 200 10.93 -8.46 23.03
CA GLU A 200 10.29 -8.45 24.36
C GLU A 200 9.01 -7.61 24.40
N LEU A 201 8.63 -6.96 23.28
CA LEU A 201 7.38 -6.24 23.10
C LEU A 201 6.39 -7.04 22.25
N ASP A 202 5.11 -6.67 22.37
CA ASP A 202 4.05 -7.25 21.56
C ASP A 202 4.20 -6.92 20.06
N GLY A 203 3.68 -7.80 19.22
CA GLY A 203 3.84 -7.67 17.77
C GLY A 203 3.18 -6.41 17.21
N LEU A 204 2.10 -5.93 17.82
CA LEU A 204 1.40 -4.72 17.40
C LEU A 204 2.30 -3.49 17.56
N ASN A 205 2.94 -3.26 18.71
CA ASN A 205 3.83 -2.11 18.87
C ASN A 205 5.02 -2.17 17.91
N ARG A 206 5.63 -3.34 17.76
CA ARG A 206 6.75 -3.56 16.82
C ARG A 206 6.33 -3.23 15.38
N TYR A 207 5.18 -3.73 14.94
CA TYR A 207 4.65 -3.45 13.60
C TYR A 207 4.28 -1.98 13.42
N LEU A 208 3.63 -1.36 14.40
CA LEU A 208 3.29 0.07 14.34
C LEU A 208 4.55 0.94 14.24
N ALA A 209 5.64 0.58 14.93
CA ALA A 209 6.92 1.27 14.79
C ALA A 209 7.48 1.18 13.36
N LEU A 210 7.43 0.00 12.72
CA LEU A 210 7.82 -0.16 11.31
C LEU A 210 6.98 0.71 10.36
N VAL A 211 5.67 0.81 10.61
CA VAL A 211 4.78 1.69 9.83
C VAL A 211 5.26 3.14 9.93
N ARG A 212 5.63 3.64 11.12
CA ARG A 212 6.09 5.03 11.29
C ARG A 212 7.47 5.25 10.69
N LEU A 213 8.40 4.31 10.87
CA LEU A 213 9.71 4.33 10.22
C LEU A 213 9.59 4.38 8.70
N THR A 214 8.59 3.72 8.11
CA THR A 214 8.29 3.83 6.68
C THR A 214 8.07 5.30 6.29
N PHE A 215 7.17 6.02 6.97
CA PHE A 215 6.93 7.43 6.69
C PHE A 215 8.18 8.29 6.90
N VAL A 216 8.91 8.10 8.00
CA VAL A 216 10.16 8.82 8.28
C VAL A 216 11.14 8.61 7.12
N TYR A 217 11.46 7.38 6.78
CA TYR A 217 12.45 7.09 5.74
C TYR A 217 12.01 7.52 4.34
N PHE A 218 10.71 7.52 4.03
CA PHE A 218 10.22 8.11 2.77
C PHE A 218 10.39 9.63 2.74
N ASN A 219 10.09 10.31 3.85
CA ASN A 219 10.20 11.77 3.95
C ASN A 219 11.66 12.24 3.88
N TYR A 220 12.57 11.52 4.55
CA TYR A 220 14.01 11.84 4.60
C TYR A 220 14.84 11.11 3.53
N ARG A 221 14.19 10.36 2.64
CA ARG A 221 14.83 9.62 1.53
C ARG A 221 15.90 8.61 1.98
N GLN A 222 15.77 8.04 3.16
CA GLN A 222 16.68 7.03 3.72
C GLN A 222 16.22 5.61 3.33
N PHE A 223 16.13 5.35 2.03
CA PHE A 223 15.50 4.12 1.51
C PHE A 223 16.27 2.84 1.84
N GLU A 224 17.60 2.90 1.97
CA GLU A 224 18.42 1.73 2.32
C GLU A 224 18.13 1.23 3.73
N LYS A 225 18.01 2.14 4.71
CA LYS A 225 17.63 1.78 6.10
C LYS A 225 16.24 1.14 6.16
N LEU A 226 15.32 1.58 5.30
CA LEU A 226 13.99 0.98 5.19
C LEU A 226 14.05 -0.41 4.55
N ARG A 227 14.88 -0.60 3.51
CA ARG A 227 15.08 -1.89 2.85
C ARG A 227 15.58 -2.95 3.83
N GLU A 228 16.54 -2.61 4.69
CA GLU A 228 17.03 -3.49 5.76
C GLU A 228 15.90 -4.00 6.65
N LYS A 229 15.07 -3.09 7.17
CA LYS A 229 13.95 -3.44 8.06
C LYS A 229 12.88 -4.27 7.34
N TYR A 230 12.62 -3.99 6.07
CA TYR A 230 11.73 -4.82 5.28
C TYR A 230 12.30 -6.20 4.97
N ASN A 231 13.62 -6.36 4.84
CA ASN A 231 14.21 -7.69 4.70
C ASN A 231 14.08 -8.49 6.00
N TYR A 232 14.12 -7.85 7.17
CA TYR A 232 13.86 -8.52 8.45
C TYR A 232 12.38 -8.96 8.58
N ILE A 233 11.41 -8.06 8.35
CA ILE A 233 9.97 -8.43 8.46
C ILE A 233 9.56 -9.49 7.42
N ASP A 234 10.18 -9.50 6.23
CA ASP A 234 9.96 -10.53 5.19
C ASP A 234 10.23 -11.94 5.74
N GLN A 235 11.30 -12.11 6.52
CA GLN A 235 11.62 -13.39 7.14
C GLN A 235 10.62 -13.76 8.24
N LEU A 236 10.15 -12.79 9.02
CA LEU A 236 9.12 -13.03 10.03
C LEU A 236 7.83 -13.53 9.38
N PHE A 237 7.37 -12.88 8.30
CA PHE A 237 6.19 -13.30 7.55
C PHE A 237 6.34 -14.69 6.92
N LYS A 238 7.50 -15.03 6.36
CA LYS A 238 7.78 -16.38 5.82
C LYS A 238 7.66 -17.47 6.87
N ASN A 239 7.96 -17.13 8.12
CA ASN A 239 7.84 -18.03 9.27
C ASN A 239 6.44 -17.99 9.91
N GLY A 240 5.47 -17.31 9.31
CA GLY A 240 4.11 -17.19 9.83
C GLY A 240 3.97 -16.24 11.03
N GLN A 241 5.01 -15.49 11.39
CA GLN A 241 4.93 -14.52 12.47
C GLN A 241 4.24 -13.24 11.99
N TYR A 242 3.36 -12.69 12.84
CA TYR A 242 2.60 -11.47 12.56
C TYR A 242 1.72 -11.53 11.31
N TYR A 243 1.44 -12.75 10.87
CA TYR A 243 0.62 -12.98 9.69
C TYR A 243 -0.81 -12.50 9.98
N SER A 244 -1.25 -11.54 9.20
CA SER A 244 -2.62 -11.52 8.70
C SER A 244 -2.55 -11.13 7.25
N ARG A 245 -3.55 -11.54 6.47
CA ARG A 245 -3.57 -11.18 5.05
C ARG A 245 -3.56 -9.66 4.86
N ARG A 246 -4.29 -8.91 5.69
CA ARG A 246 -4.28 -7.44 5.70
C ARG A 246 -2.87 -6.88 5.85
N ILE A 247 -2.13 -7.32 6.88
CA ILE A 247 -0.77 -6.83 7.14
C ILE A 247 0.16 -7.17 5.96
N LEU A 248 0.03 -8.37 5.40
CA LEU A 248 0.88 -8.83 4.32
C LEU A 248 0.64 -8.07 3.00
N LEU A 249 -0.62 -7.75 2.67
CA LEU A 249 -0.94 -6.92 1.50
C LEU A 249 -0.39 -5.49 1.66
N ASN A 250 -0.48 -4.92 2.86
CA ASN A 250 0.09 -3.61 3.17
C ASN A 250 1.63 -3.63 3.03
N TYR A 251 2.28 -4.70 3.50
CA TYR A 251 3.72 -4.91 3.29
C TYR A 251 4.08 -4.92 1.80
N TYR A 252 3.36 -5.66 0.96
CA TYR A 252 3.62 -5.68 -0.48
C TYR A 252 3.43 -4.31 -1.12
N ALA A 253 2.36 -3.59 -0.77
CA ALA A 253 2.14 -2.23 -1.28
C ALA A 253 3.30 -1.28 -0.93
N ASN A 254 3.84 -1.39 0.28
CA ASN A 254 5.02 -0.62 0.67
C ASN A 254 6.28 -1.05 -0.09
N ARG A 255 6.45 -2.35 -0.38
CA ARG A 255 7.54 -2.85 -1.25
C ARG A 255 7.44 -2.27 -2.66
N VAL A 256 6.24 -2.10 -3.23
CA VAL A 256 6.05 -1.39 -4.52
C VAL A 256 6.68 0.00 -4.47
N MET A 257 6.31 0.77 -3.44
CA MET A 257 6.81 2.13 -3.27
C MET A 257 8.34 2.15 -3.11
N LEU A 258 8.90 1.22 -2.33
CA LEU A 258 10.34 1.13 -2.09
C LEU A 258 11.12 0.77 -3.36
N HIS A 259 10.73 -0.31 -4.05
CA HIS A 259 11.38 -0.74 -5.29
C HIS A 259 11.29 0.32 -6.39
N THR A 260 10.19 1.10 -6.41
CA THR A 260 10.05 2.25 -7.32
C THR A 260 11.10 3.34 -7.06
N LYS A 261 11.55 3.53 -5.81
CA LYS A 261 12.63 4.50 -5.48
C LYS A 261 14.00 4.04 -5.97
N PHE A 262 14.20 2.73 -6.06
CA PHE A 262 15.41 2.11 -6.60
C PHE A 262 15.32 1.81 -8.10
N GLN A 263 14.23 2.20 -8.76
CA GLN A 263 13.97 1.91 -10.19
C GLN A 263 13.94 0.40 -10.50
N GLU A 264 13.68 -0.44 -9.50
CA GLU A 264 13.53 -1.90 -9.62
C GLU A 264 12.10 -2.23 -10.08
N TYR A 265 11.72 -1.79 -11.28
CA TYR A 265 10.33 -1.78 -11.74
C TYR A 265 9.71 -3.18 -11.85
N ASP A 266 10.46 -4.19 -12.26
CA ASP A 266 9.97 -5.58 -12.32
C ASP A 266 9.56 -6.10 -10.95
N LYS A 267 10.36 -5.80 -9.91
CA LYS A 267 10.02 -6.15 -8.53
C LYS A 267 8.84 -5.32 -8.02
N ALA A 268 8.80 -4.03 -8.34
CA ALA A 268 7.68 -3.17 -7.96
C ALA A 268 6.36 -3.67 -8.55
N GLU A 269 6.37 -4.15 -9.79
CA GLU A 269 5.21 -4.76 -10.43
C GLU A 269 4.82 -6.09 -9.78
N TYR A 270 5.80 -6.96 -9.53
CA TYR A 270 5.57 -8.22 -8.84
C TYR A 270 4.84 -8.00 -7.50
N TYR A 271 5.39 -7.15 -6.64
CA TYR A 271 4.75 -6.81 -5.36
C TYR A 271 3.42 -6.07 -5.55
N GLY A 272 3.28 -5.29 -6.61
CA GLY A 272 2.04 -4.56 -6.90
C GLY A 272 0.89 -5.50 -7.18
N TYR A 273 1.12 -6.54 -7.98
CA TYR A 273 0.12 -7.59 -8.20
C TYR A 273 -0.22 -8.37 -6.94
N LEU A 274 0.75 -8.63 -6.07
CA LEU A 274 0.47 -9.28 -4.78
C LEU A 274 -0.42 -8.40 -3.90
N SER A 275 -0.15 -7.09 -3.84
CA SER A 275 -0.89 -6.16 -2.97
C SER A 275 -2.38 -6.01 -3.32
N ILE A 276 -2.78 -6.32 -4.56
CA ILE A 276 -4.18 -6.20 -5.03
C ILE A 276 -4.93 -7.53 -5.09
N ARG A 277 -4.37 -8.63 -4.55
CA ARG A 277 -5.03 -9.95 -4.58
C ARG A 277 -6.33 -10.00 -3.79
N GLU A 278 -6.51 -9.10 -2.83
CA GLU A 278 -7.76 -8.95 -2.08
C GLU A 278 -8.19 -7.48 -1.99
N LYS A 279 -9.50 -7.27 -1.85
CA LYS A 279 -10.12 -5.95 -1.75
C LYS A 279 -10.34 -5.58 -0.29
N ASN A 280 -9.52 -4.66 0.22
CA ASN A 280 -9.67 -4.06 1.55
C ASN A 280 -9.86 -2.53 1.44
N SER A 281 -9.85 -1.82 2.58
CA SER A 281 -9.99 -0.36 2.65
C SER A 281 -8.95 0.41 1.82
N ASP A 282 -7.77 -0.18 1.63
CA ASP A 282 -6.63 0.43 0.95
C ASP A 282 -6.46 -0.06 -0.50
N TYR A 283 -7.37 -0.92 -0.99
CA TYR A 283 -7.29 -1.50 -2.34
C TYR A 283 -7.06 -0.47 -3.45
N ILE A 284 -7.77 0.67 -3.40
CA ILE A 284 -7.62 1.74 -4.39
C ILE A 284 -6.24 2.41 -4.30
N HIS A 285 -5.69 2.53 -3.10
CA HIS A 285 -4.31 2.99 -2.95
C HIS A 285 -3.32 2.03 -3.64
N TYR A 286 -3.51 0.73 -3.50
CA TYR A 286 -2.65 -0.30 -4.12
C TYR A 286 -2.75 -0.32 -5.64
N VAL A 287 -3.98 -0.23 -6.16
CA VAL A 287 -4.22 -0.10 -7.61
C VAL A 287 -3.55 1.14 -8.17
N ASN A 288 -3.61 2.28 -7.48
CA ASN A 288 -2.92 3.51 -7.91
C ASN A 288 -1.40 3.31 -8.00
N ASN A 289 -0.80 2.66 -7.01
CA ASN A 289 0.65 2.40 -6.97
C ASN A 289 1.07 1.45 -8.11
N LEU A 290 0.35 0.35 -8.32
CA LEU A 290 0.64 -0.60 -9.41
C LEU A 290 0.44 0.06 -10.78
N SER A 291 -0.65 0.81 -10.97
CA SER A 291 -0.91 1.54 -12.22
C SER A 291 0.23 2.51 -12.56
N ALA A 292 0.75 3.23 -11.57
CA ALA A 292 1.90 4.11 -11.76
C ALA A 292 3.16 3.34 -12.21
N VAL A 293 3.39 2.13 -11.69
CA VAL A 293 4.51 1.26 -12.11
C VAL A 293 4.32 0.75 -13.54
N LEU A 294 3.12 0.25 -13.87
CA LEU A 294 2.81 -0.25 -15.21
C LEU A 294 2.95 0.85 -16.28
N LEU A 295 2.53 2.08 -15.97
CA LEU A 295 2.71 3.24 -16.85
C LEU A 295 4.20 3.53 -17.12
N ARG A 296 5.06 3.48 -16.09
CA ARG A 296 6.52 3.68 -16.27
C ARG A 296 7.17 2.60 -17.11
N GLN A 297 6.70 1.36 -17.00
CA GLN A 297 7.14 0.25 -17.83
C GLN A 297 6.50 0.23 -19.23
N LYS A 298 5.72 1.27 -19.59
CA LYS A 298 5.02 1.38 -20.86
C LYS A 298 3.99 0.26 -21.12
N LYS A 299 3.53 -0.42 -20.07
CA LYS A 299 2.48 -1.46 -20.10
C LYS A 299 1.10 -0.80 -20.08
N TYR A 300 0.84 0.09 -21.04
CA TYR A 300 -0.31 1.01 -21.00
C TYR A 300 -1.68 0.33 -21.07
N GLN A 301 -1.81 -0.71 -21.91
CA GLN A 301 -3.07 -1.45 -22.05
C GLN A 301 -3.42 -2.20 -20.77
N GLU A 302 -2.41 -2.83 -20.16
CA GLU A 302 -2.55 -3.54 -18.91
C GLU A 302 -2.93 -2.60 -17.76
N ALA A 303 -2.27 -1.44 -17.67
CA ALA A 303 -2.64 -0.40 -16.70
C ALA A 303 -4.09 0.07 -16.89
N LEU A 304 -4.54 0.27 -18.12
CA LEU A 304 -5.92 0.66 -18.40
C LEU A 304 -6.93 -0.44 -18.00
N GLN A 305 -6.62 -1.70 -18.28
CA GLN A 305 -7.46 -2.83 -17.88
C GLN A 305 -7.56 -2.96 -16.36
N LEU A 306 -6.43 -2.82 -15.65
CA LEU A 306 -6.39 -2.79 -14.19
C LEU A 306 -7.32 -1.72 -13.64
N MET A 307 -7.19 -0.47 -14.11
CA MET A 307 -8.03 0.63 -13.64
C MET A 307 -9.51 0.40 -13.97
N ARG A 308 -9.84 -0.14 -15.15
CA ARG A 308 -11.24 -0.47 -15.48
C ARG A 308 -11.82 -1.54 -14.55
N SER A 309 -11.02 -2.56 -14.21
CA SER A 309 -11.45 -3.64 -13.31
C SER A 309 -11.69 -3.17 -11.87
N ALA A 310 -10.94 -2.16 -11.42
CA ALA A 310 -11.04 -1.58 -10.07
C ALA A 310 -12.03 -0.39 -9.97
N TYR A 311 -12.74 -0.08 -11.06
CA TYR A 311 -13.66 1.05 -11.12
C TYR A 311 -14.83 0.95 -10.12
N PRO A 312 -15.47 -0.23 -9.91
CA PRO A 312 -16.51 -0.38 -8.90
C PRO A 312 -16.05 -0.03 -7.49
N GLU A 313 -14.84 -0.46 -7.11
CA GLU A 313 -14.26 -0.20 -5.80
C GLU A 313 -13.92 1.28 -5.62
N MET A 314 -13.48 1.95 -6.70
CA MET A 314 -13.17 3.38 -6.66
C MET A 314 -14.40 4.23 -6.33
N LYS A 315 -15.58 3.84 -6.86
CA LYS A 315 -16.82 4.55 -6.54
C LYS A 315 -17.14 4.47 -5.05
N ASN A 316 -16.84 3.34 -4.41
CA ASN A 316 -17.19 3.09 -3.02
C ASN A 316 -16.12 3.55 -2.02
N THR A 317 -14.93 3.97 -2.46
CA THR A 317 -13.91 4.46 -1.51
C THR A 317 -14.34 5.78 -0.88
N PRO A 318 -14.31 5.91 0.46
CA PRO A 318 -14.60 7.18 1.14
C PRO A 318 -13.44 8.18 1.02
N SER A 319 -12.24 7.72 0.66
CA SER A 319 -11.04 8.56 0.58
C SER A 319 -10.99 9.32 -0.74
N PHE A 320 -11.32 10.61 -0.72
CA PHE A 320 -11.15 11.49 -1.88
C PHE A 320 -9.70 11.58 -2.34
N HIS A 321 -8.74 11.50 -1.42
CA HIS A 321 -7.33 11.43 -1.75
C HIS A 321 -7.00 10.25 -2.67
N ASN A 322 -7.54 9.06 -2.39
CA ASN A 322 -7.33 7.88 -3.23
C ASN A 322 -8.20 7.89 -4.49
N ARG A 323 -9.44 8.39 -4.39
CA ARG A 323 -10.37 8.53 -5.53
C ARG A 323 -9.81 9.46 -6.60
N ILE A 324 -9.32 10.65 -6.23
CA ILE A 324 -8.76 11.62 -7.19
C ILE A 324 -7.44 11.10 -7.77
N GLY A 325 -6.62 10.44 -6.93
CA GLY A 325 -5.42 9.76 -7.42
C GLY A 325 -5.74 8.72 -8.49
N PHE A 326 -6.76 7.91 -8.26
CA PHE A 326 -7.24 6.92 -9.23
C PHE A 326 -7.71 7.58 -10.52
N VAL A 327 -8.54 8.62 -10.43
CA VAL A 327 -9.01 9.32 -11.62
C VAL A 327 -7.84 9.90 -12.41
N ALA A 328 -6.86 10.52 -11.76
CA ALA A 328 -5.69 11.06 -12.45
C ALA A 328 -4.90 9.96 -13.19
N PHE A 329 -4.64 8.81 -12.55
CA PHE A 329 -3.99 7.69 -13.22
C PHE A 329 -4.85 7.08 -14.33
N TYR A 330 -6.17 7.04 -14.17
CA TYR A 330 -7.08 6.57 -15.21
C TYR A 330 -7.03 7.48 -16.44
N LEU A 331 -7.00 8.81 -16.24
CA LEU A 331 -6.79 9.78 -17.31
C LEU A 331 -5.44 9.56 -18.02
N LYS A 332 -4.35 9.34 -17.26
CA LYS A 332 -3.05 8.99 -17.85
C LYS A 332 -3.14 7.71 -18.68
N CYS A 333 -3.75 6.64 -18.16
CA CYS A 333 -3.96 5.41 -18.91
C CYS A 333 -4.73 5.68 -20.22
N LEU A 334 -5.78 6.49 -20.19
CA LEU A 334 -6.51 6.87 -21.41
C LEU A 334 -5.62 7.64 -22.39
N ASN A 335 -4.84 8.63 -21.92
CA ASN A 335 -3.92 9.41 -22.75
C ASN A 335 -2.87 8.51 -23.43
N TYR A 336 -2.20 7.66 -22.66
CA TYR A 336 -1.17 6.75 -23.19
C TYR A 336 -1.73 5.70 -24.16
N ASN A 337 -3.02 5.38 -24.07
CA ASN A 337 -3.75 4.54 -25.02
C ASN A 337 -4.47 5.35 -26.11
N GLN A 338 -4.09 6.62 -26.32
CA GLN A 338 -4.61 7.53 -27.35
C GLN A 338 -6.13 7.80 -27.30
N GLN A 339 -6.76 7.53 -26.15
CA GLN A 339 -8.18 7.81 -25.90
C GLN A 339 -8.39 9.23 -25.36
N PHE A 340 -7.78 10.23 -26.00
CA PHE A 340 -7.70 11.61 -25.49
C PHE A 340 -9.07 12.26 -25.28
N LYS A 341 -10.00 12.06 -26.22
CA LYS A 341 -11.37 12.58 -26.11
C LYS A 341 -12.12 11.97 -24.93
N ASN A 342 -11.92 10.68 -24.67
CA ASN A 342 -12.53 10.02 -23.51
C ASN A 342 -11.93 10.54 -22.20
N ALA A 343 -10.61 10.76 -22.17
CA ALA A 343 -9.93 11.35 -21.02
C ALA A 343 -10.46 12.76 -20.72
N GLU A 344 -10.53 13.63 -21.74
CA GLU A 344 -11.07 14.98 -21.61
C GLU A 344 -12.51 14.99 -21.08
N ASN A 345 -13.42 14.23 -21.73
CA ASN A 345 -14.83 14.17 -21.32
C ASN A 345 -15.01 13.68 -19.88
N TYR A 346 -14.23 12.65 -19.49
CA TYR A 346 -14.28 12.10 -18.14
C TYR A 346 -13.74 13.10 -17.11
N ALA A 347 -12.62 13.76 -17.41
CA ALA A 347 -12.03 14.78 -16.56
C ALA A 347 -12.99 15.97 -16.35
N GLU A 348 -13.67 16.43 -17.39
CA GLU A 348 -14.65 17.52 -17.30
C GLU A 348 -15.83 17.16 -16.40
N SER A 349 -16.40 15.98 -16.61
CA SER A 349 -17.52 15.48 -15.82
C SER A 349 -17.12 15.32 -14.35
N PHE A 350 -15.93 14.76 -14.08
CA PHE A 350 -15.43 14.59 -12.73
C PHE A 350 -15.09 15.92 -12.05
N LEU A 351 -14.49 16.88 -12.78
CA LEU A 351 -14.18 18.22 -12.29
C LEU A 351 -15.45 19.01 -11.96
N GLN A 352 -16.53 18.82 -12.72
CA GLN A 352 -17.82 19.45 -12.42
C GLN A 352 -18.42 18.90 -11.12
N ALA A 353 -18.33 17.58 -10.90
CA ALA A 353 -18.90 16.93 -9.72
C ALA A 353 -18.08 17.14 -8.43
N TYR A 354 -16.74 17.15 -8.52
CA TYR A 354 -15.84 17.08 -7.36
C TYR A 354 -14.81 18.22 -7.32
N LYS A 355 -15.19 19.41 -7.82
CA LYS A 355 -14.28 20.56 -7.92
C LYS A 355 -13.57 20.86 -6.59
N LYS A 356 -14.33 20.90 -5.49
CA LYS A 356 -13.80 21.28 -4.17
C LYS A 356 -12.74 20.28 -3.70
N GLU A 357 -13.06 19.00 -3.79
CA GLU A 357 -12.23 17.90 -3.33
C GLU A 357 -10.97 17.78 -4.19
N ILE A 358 -11.06 18.02 -5.50
CA ILE A 358 -9.88 18.06 -6.38
C ILE A 358 -8.87 19.08 -5.86
N PHE A 359 -9.31 20.31 -5.59
CA PHE A 359 -8.44 21.39 -5.07
C PHE A 359 -7.92 21.11 -3.67
N GLU A 360 -8.68 20.44 -2.82
CA GLU A 360 -8.30 20.08 -1.47
C GLU A 360 -7.20 19.00 -1.43
N TYR A 361 -7.32 17.95 -2.25
CA TYR A 361 -6.48 16.75 -2.08
C TYR A 361 -5.36 16.60 -3.10
N ARG A 362 -5.66 16.55 -4.40
CA ARG A 362 -4.70 16.11 -5.44
C ARG A 362 -4.86 16.86 -6.78
N TRP A 363 -5.04 18.18 -6.73
CA TRP A 363 -5.31 18.98 -7.92
C TRP A 363 -4.19 18.93 -8.96
N HIS A 364 -2.92 18.97 -8.54
CA HIS A 364 -1.79 19.09 -9.47
C HIS A 364 -1.70 17.89 -10.42
N ILE A 365 -1.78 16.66 -9.89
CA ILE A 365 -1.76 15.44 -10.71
C ILE A 365 -3.02 15.28 -11.56
N PHE A 366 -4.18 15.69 -11.04
CA PHE A 366 -5.43 15.69 -11.80
C PHE A 366 -5.35 16.62 -13.00
N PHE A 367 -5.00 17.89 -12.79
CA PHE A 367 -4.90 18.88 -13.85
C PHE A 367 -3.75 18.58 -14.81
N SER A 368 -2.63 18.03 -14.35
CA SER A 368 -1.57 17.56 -15.25
C SER A 368 -2.11 16.54 -16.25
N SER A 369 -2.83 15.53 -15.78
CA SER A 369 -3.38 14.46 -16.66
C SER A 369 -4.51 14.98 -17.55
N TYR A 370 -5.33 15.91 -17.06
CA TYR A 370 -6.40 16.54 -17.83
C TYR A 370 -5.87 17.47 -18.92
N LEU A 371 -4.91 18.34 -18.60
CA LEU A 371 -4.31 19.26 -19.57
C LEU A 371 -3.54 18.50 -20.65
N GLU A 372 -2.88 17.39 -20.30
CA GLU A 372 -2.26 16.50 -21.28
C GLU A 372 -3.29 16.00 -22.31
N ALA A 373 -4.48 15.57 -21.86
CA ALA A 373 -5.54 15.10 -22.76
C ALA A 373 -6.01 16.18 -23.75
N ILE A 374 -6.08 17.43 -23.29
CA ILE A 374 -6.44 18.58 -24.13
C ILE A 374 -5.29 18.90 -25.10
N LEU A 375 -4.05 18.91 -24.59
CA LEU A 375 -2.84 19.22 -25.36
C LEU A 375 -2.62 18.22 -26.51
N ARG A 376 -2.82 16.93 -26.24
CA ARG A 376 -2.72 15.84 -27.24
C ARG A 376 -3.77 15.94 -28.35
N GLN A 377 -4.86 16.66 -28.12
CA GLN A 377 -5.87 16.98 -29.13
C GLN A 377 -5.61 18.32 -29.82
N GLU A 378 -4.46 18.95 -29.57
CA GLU A 378 -4.06 20.24 -30.14
C GLU A 378 -5.03 21.39 -29.82
N LYS A 379 -5.83 21.25 -28.76
CA LYS A 379 -6.78 22.28 -28.31
C LYS A 379 -6.07 23.31 -27.42
N TYR A 380 -5.04 23.97 -27.95
CA TYR A 380 -4.15 24.85 -27.19
C TYR A 380 -4.87 26.02 -26.52
N SER A 381 -5.76 26.72 -27.25
CA SER A 381 -6.63 27.75 -26.66
C SER A 381 -7.45 27.27 -25.46
N LYS A 382 -7.88 25.99 -25.42
CA LYS A 382 -8.60 25.40 -24.29
C LYS A 382 -7.68 25.12 -23.10
N VAL A 383 -6.43 24.70 -23.33
CA VAL A 383 -5.39 24.60 -22.28
C VAL A 383 -5.25 25.96 -21.59
N LEU A 384 -5.04 27.03 -22.37
CA LEU A 384 -4.85 28.39 -21.84
C LEU A 384 -6.08 28.89 -21.07
N LYS A 385 -7.29 28.68 -21.61
CA LYS A 385 -8.55 29.03 -20.92
C LYS A 385 -8.70 28.28 -19.59
N THR A 386 -8.35 27.00 -19.56
CA THR A 386 -8.44 26.17 -18.35
C THR A 386 -7.45 26.61 -17.29
N VAL A 387 -6.18 26.81 -17.68
CA VAL A 387 -5.12 27.31 -16.79
C VAL A 387 -5.53 28.64 -16.16
N ARG A 388 -6.06 29.57 -16.96
CA ARG A 388 -6.54 30.88 -16.48
C ARG A 388 -7.76 30.76 -15.56
N LYS A 389 -8.79 29.99 -15.97
CA LYS A 389 -10.04 29.82 -15.22
C LYS A 389 -9.81 29.32 -13.78
N TYR A 390 -8.81 28.47 -13.59
CA TYR A 390 -8.52 27.85 -12.29
C TYR A 390 -7.27 28.39 -11.60
N GLN A 391 -6.61 29.42 -12.16
CA GLN A 391 -5.40 30.04 -11.62
C GLN A 391 -4.30 29.01 -11.34
N LEU A 392 -4.07 28.11 -12.30
CA LEU A 392 -3.22 26.94 -12.07
C LEU A 392 -1.74 27.31 -11.92
N LEU A 393 -1.26 28.37 -12.57
CA LEU A 393 0.15 28.79 -12.47
C LEU A 393 0.44 29.40 -11.09
N GLU A 394 -0.48 30.21 -10.57
CA GLU A 394 -0.39 30.81 -9.23
C GLU A 394 -0.39 29.72 -8.15
N ARG A 395 -1.26 28.72 -8.30
CA ARG A 395 -1.30 27.55 -7.42
C ARG A 395 -0.04 26.70 -7.54
N GLU A 396 0.46 26.50 -8.76
CA GLU A 396 1.67 25.71 -8.99
C GLU A 396 2.89 26.36 -8.34
N LYS A 397 3.01 27.70 -8.40
CA LYS A 397 4.06 28.45 -7.70
C LYS A 397 4.08 28.17 -6.19
N GLN A 398 2.91 28.07 -5.55
CA GLN A 398 2.81 27.70 -4.14
C GLN A 398 3.16 26.21 -3.91
N TYR A 399 2.82 25.35 -4.87
CA TYR A 399 3.06 23.91 -4.83
C TYR A 399 4.53 23.51 -5.06
N GLN A 400 5.38 24.41 -5.56
CA GLN A 400 6.81 24.15 -5.82
C GLN A 400 7.58 23.65 -4.60
N LYS A 401 7.12 24.00 -3.39
CA LYS A 401 7.69 23.54 -2.11
C LYS A 401 7.49 22.05 -1.85
N ASN A 402 6.62 21.37 -2.61
CA ASN A 402 6.35 19.95 -2.42
C ASN A 402 7.52 19.09 -2.91
N ALA A 403 7.92 18.10 -2.11
CA ALA A 403 9.02 17.19 -2.44
C ALA A 403 8.83 16.47 -3.80
N ASN A 404 7.58 16.20 -4.19
CA ASN A 404 7.23 15.52 -5.43
C ASN A 404 6.89 16.47 -6.60
N TYR A 405 7.10 17.78 -6.45
CA TYR A 405 6.79 18.76 -7.49
C TYR A 405 7.58 18.54 -8.79
N LEU A 406 6.86 18.61 -9.91
CA LEU A 406 7.36 18.75 -11.28
C LEU A 406 6.60 19.90 -11.99
N PRO A 407 7.26 20.68 -12.87
CA PRO A 407 6.68 21.86 -13.54
C PRO A 407 5.76 21.50 -14.72
N THR A 408 4.95 20.46 -14.56
CA THR A 408 4.14 19.88 -15.65
C THR A 408 3.11 20.86 -16.19
N ILE A 409 2.39 21.58 -15.32
CA ILE A 409 1.34 22.52 -15.75
C ILE A 409 1.98 23.75 -16.42
N LEU A 410 3.05 24.28 -15.82
CA LEU A 410 3.87 25.35 -16.38
C LEU A 410 4.33 25.01 -17.80
N TRP A 411 4.87 23.81 -18.01
CA TRP A 411 5.38 23.38 -19.31
C TRP A 411 4.25 23.19 -20.34
N TYR A 412 3.14 22.57 -19.97
CA TYR A 412 1.96 22.45 -20.85
C TYR A 412 1.39 23.81 -21.24
N ASN A 413 1.36 24.77 -20.31
CA ASN A 413 0.95 26.14 -20.60
C ASN A 413 1.92 26.82 -21.58
N ALA A 414 3.24 26.71 -21.38
CA ALA A 414 4.24 27.29 -22.27
C ALA A 414 4.15 26.71 -23.69
N VAL A 415 3.96 25.40 -23.83
CA VAL A 415 3.74 24.77 -25.14
C VAL A 415 2.47 25.31 -25.81
N ALA A 416 1.37 25.43 -25.07
CA ALA A 416 0.13 25.99 -25.61
C ALA A 416 0.28 27.47 -26.02
N GLN A 417 1.00 28.29 -25.24
CA GLN A 417 1.28 29.68 -25.59
C GLN A 417 2.09 29.78 -26.89
N TYR A 418 3.12 28.94 -27.04
CA TYR A 418 3.92 28.91 -28.26
C TYR A 418 3.11 28.49 -29.49
N LYS A 419 2.24 27.48 -29.34
CA LYS A 419 1.39 27.00 -30.43
C LYS A 419 0.31 28.01 -30.84
N GLU A 420 -0.08 28.89 -29.93
CA GLU A 420 -0.97 30.03 -30.18
C GLU A 420 -0.20 31.32 -30.53
N MET A 421 1.11 31.23 -30.83
CA MET A 421 1.98 32.36 -31.21
C MET A 421 2.06 33.50 -30.19
N LEU A 422 1.80 33.21 -28.91
CA LEU A 422 1.85 34.20 -27.83
C LEU A 422 3.26 34.41 -27.28
N ILE A 423 4.14 33.42 -27.46
CA ILE A 423 5.56 33.47 -27.09
C ILE A 423 6.39 32.79 -28.18
N GLN A 424 7.68 33.13 -28.26
CA GLN A 424 8.62 32.56 -29.21
C GLN A 424 9.20 31.23 -28.72
N LYS A 425 9.76 30.45 -29.67
CA LYS A 425 10.38 29.16 -29.40
C LYS A 425 11.51 29.23 -28.36
N ASP A 426 12.30 30.31 -28.39
CA ASP A 426 13.43 30.48 -27.49
C ASP A 426 12.98 30.88 -26.07
N GLU A 427 11.84 31.55 -25.93
CA GLU A 427 11.21 31.81 -24.63
C GLU A 427 10.74 30.51 -23.96
N VAL A 428 10.14 29.58 -24.72
CA VAL A 428 9.81 28.23 -24.22
C VAL A 428 11.06 27.50 -23.77
N SER A 429 12.12 27.53 -24.58
CA SER A 429 13.38 26.87 -24.28
C SER A 429 14.01 27.42 -23.00
N ALA A 430 14.03 28.75 -22.84
CA ALA A 430 14.58 29.42 -21.66
C ALA A 430 13.78 29.07 -20.39
N LEU A 431 12.45 29.08 -20.48
CA LEU A 431 11.56 28.74 -19.36
C LEU A 431 11.76 27.29 -18.90
N ILE A 432 11.80 26.33 -19.83
CA ILE A 432 12.05 24.93 -19.50
C ILE A 432 13.45 24.79 -18.88
N GLN A 433 14.47 25.41 -19.47
CA GLN A 433 15.84 25.36 -18.96
C GLN A 433 15.97 25.93 -17.54
N ASP A 434 15.35 27.07 -17.25
CA ASP A 434 15.33 27.69 -15.91
C ASP A 434 14.66 26.77 -14.89
N SER A 435 13.48 26.24 -15.23
CA SER A 435 12.76 25.32 -14.34
C SER A 435 13.52 24.00 -14.07
N ILE A 436 14.26 23.49 -15.05
CA ILE A 436 15.18 22.36 -14.84
C ILE A 436 16.29 22.77 -13.89
N GLY A 437 16.96 23.90 -14.12
CA GLY A 437 18.06 24.40 -13.29
C GLY A 437 17.67 24.58 -11.82
N GLN A 438 16.46 25.06 -11.55
CA GLN A 438 15.92 25.21 -10.19
C GLN A 438 15.71 23.86 -9.48
N LEU A 439 15.40 22.80 -10.23
CA LEU A 439 15.13 21.45 -9.70
C LEU A 439 16.34 20.51 -9.74
N TYR A 440 17.34 20.80 -10.58
CA TYR A 440 18.49 19.94 -10.86
C TYR A 440 19.39 19.74 -9.63
N ARG A 441 19.34 20.65 -8.65
CA ARG A 441 20.04 20.52 -7.36
C ARG A 441 19.53 19.36 -6.49
N ALA A 442 18.48 18.66 -6.91
CA ALA A 442 17.99 17.43 -6.29
C ALA A 442 18.14 16.26 -7.27
N GLU A 443 19.27 15.54 -7.22
CA GLU A 443 19.61 14.38 -8.08
C GLU A 443 18.42 13.42 -8.31
N ALA A 444 17.59 13.20 -7.29
CA ALA A 444 16.41 12.33 -7.34
C ALA A 444 15.31 12.72 -8.35
N LYS A 445 15.31 13.94 -8.92
CA LYS A 445 14.28 14.41 -9.86
C LYS A 445 14.69 14.35 -11.34
N GLN A 446 15.96 14.07 -11.64
CA GLN A 446 16.47 14.13 -13.01
C GLN A 446 15.72 13.20 -13.97
N HIS A 447 15.47 11.96 -13.56
CA HIS A 447 14.76 10.99 -14.39
C HIS A 447 13.32 11.44 -14.69
N GLN A 448 12.60 11.95 -13.68
CA GLN A 448 11.24 12.44 -13.85
C GLN A 448 11.17 13.66 -14.77
N LEU A 449 12.19 14.52 -14.75
CA LEU A 449 12.30 15.65 -15.68
C LEU A 449 12.60 15.19 -17.11
N LYS A 450 13.43 14.14 -17.28
CA LYS A 450 13.67 13.51 -18.58
C LYS A 450 12.38 12.92 -19.15
N ASP A 451 11.62 12.16 -18.34
CA ASP A 451 10.32 11.61 -18.76
C ASP A 451 9.35 12.71 -19.18
N LEU A 452 9.26 13.79 -18.40
CA LEU A 452 8.40 14.93 -18.72
C LEU A 452 8.84 15.65 -20.01
N LEU A 453 10.15 15.77 -20.26
CA LEU A 453 10.66 16.31 -21.54
C LEU A 453 10.27 15.42 -22.73
N GLU A 454 10.35 14.09 -22.57
CA GLU A 454 9.89 13.15 -23.59
C GLU A 454 8.39 13.28 -23.85
N GLU A 455 7.57 13.50 -22.83
CA GLU A 455 6.14 13.75 -22.99
C GLU A 455 5.87 14.97 -23.90
N LEU A 456 6.73 16.00 -23.85
CA LEU A 456 6.64 17.22 -24.67
C LEU A 456 7.20 17.09 -26.09
N ARG A 457 8.07 16.10 -26.35
CA ARG A 457 8.78 15.94 -27.63
C ARG A 457 7.86 16.02 -28.85
N PRO A 458 6.66 15.42 -28.87
CA PRO A 458 5.77 15.49 -30.03
C PRO A 458 5.30 16.91 -30.37
N PHE A 459 5.29 17.84 -29.41
CA PHE A 459 4.79 19.20 -29.61
C PHE A 459 5.90 20.20 -29.95
N ILE A 460 7.08 20.04 -29.33
CA ILE A 460 8.22 20.97 -29.43
C ILE A 460 9.56 20.23 -29.63
N PRO A 461 9.70 19.37 -30.67
CA PRO A 461 10.86 18.48 -30.80
C PRO A 461 12.20 19.24 -30.89
N GLY A 462 12.21 20.38 -31.59
CA GLY A 462 13.41 21.21 -31.70
C GLY A 462 13.81 21.97 -30.42
N VAL A 463 12.93 22.07 -29.42
CA VAL A 463 13.30 22.57 -28.09
C VAL A 463 13.84 21.42 -27.24
N VAL A 464 13.16 20.28 -27.24
CA VAL A 464 13.56 19.09 -26.48
C VAL A 464 14.96 18.60 -26.88
N ASN A 465 15.25 18.46 -28.18
CA ASN A 465 16.57 18.03 -28.65
C ASN A 465 17.68 18.96 -28.12
N ARG A 466 17.51 20.28 -28.26
CA ARG A 466 18.48 21.28 -27.78
C ARG A 466 18.74 21.20 -26.27
N LEU A 467 17.71 20.88 -25.48
CA LEU A 467 17.84 20.78 -24.02
C LEU A 467 18.50 19.47 -23.59
N GLN A 468 18.23 18.37 -24.29
CA GLN A 468 18.83 17.08 -23.98
C GLN A 468 20.33 17.04 -24.23
N ASP A 469 20.78 17.64 -25.34
CA ASP A 469 22.21 17.75 -25.65
C ASP A 469 22.96 18.48 -24.52
N LYS A 470 22.33 19.51 -23.94
CA LYS A 470 22.88 20.24 -22.77
C LYS A 470 22.84 19.44 -21.48
N MET A 471 21.82 18.63 -21.25
CA MET A 471 21.70 17.78 -20.05
C MET A 471 22.62 16.56 -20.05
N LEU A 472 23.14 16.15 -21.22
CA LEU A 472 24.12 15.06 -21.38
C LEU A 472 25.58 15.56 -21.34
N ALA A 473 25.80 16.86 -21.56
CA ALA A 473 27.12 17.50 -21.56
C ALA A 473 27.58 17.97 -20.16
N THR A 474 26.73 17.83 -19.15
CA THR A 474 26.97 18.04 -17.71
C THR A 474 26.78 16.72 -16.98
#